data_AF-A0A0H4X7F1-F1
#
_entry.id   AF-A0A0H4X7F1-F1
#
_cell.length_a   1.000
_cell.length_b   1.000
_cell.length_c   1.000
_cell.angle_alpha   90.00
_cell.angle_beta   90.00
_cell.angle_gamma   90.00
#
_symmetry.space_group_name_H-M   'P 1'
#
loop_
_entity.id
_entity.type
_entity.pdbx_description
1 polymer ?
#
loop_
_entity_poly.entity_id
_entity_poly.type
_entity_poly.pdbx_seq_one_letter_code
_entity_poly.pdbx_strand_id
1 'polypeptide(L)'
;MALSLQFFHREEFESRTLRALGGAACMGLVAGAAERLHVNLGPGYLAVAAAALACAKPTGVHPMALRLALAVVPALPYFFEAPDPVPQSIGGALAAALVGWVGLGREHPGKPATVAASAAAAGVLVPLGLYVQQVLEARFLGSTGMLSALVSFLVVGLFWGIGTLPANVTVELDAVEARGGRLEGGLQGEARDLSARALSLYRQCKASVLKLPASPERSELLGVVEKLAGECFSLAEAHHGLAAQLGSVVANDVDAQVRELRQRAAATQDAVARRQLELAASSLGEELNHLDVLARRSERLLAQLHAQVALMERARVSFIGVQGSELGAKGAQAADLARKLKQLGEAPSSAPAEEAAPLVPPQSTRLTP
;
A
#
# COMPACT_ATOMS: atom_id res chain seq x y z
N MET A 1 -9.74 -6.54 -18.26
CA MET A 1 -8.98 -6.50 -17.00
C MET A 1 -8.29 -5.16 -16.93
N ALA A 2 -8.69 -4.30 -16.00
CA ALA A 2 -8.04 -3.01 -15.79
C ALA A 2 -6.75 -3.26 -15.00
N LEU A 3 -5.59 -3.02 -15.61
CA LEU A 3 -4.31 -3.02 -14.91
C LEU A 3 -4.29 -1.79 -13.99
N SER A 4 -4.61 -1.97 -12.71
CA SER A 4 -4.41 -0.91 -11.72
C SER A 4 -2.94 -0.93 -11.29
N LEU A 5 -2.14 -0.07 -11.91
CA LEU A 5 -0.75 0.15 -11.50
C LEU A 5 -0.76 1.10 -10.30
N GLN A 6 -0.72 0.56 -9.09
CA GLN A 6 -0.71 1.36 -7.86
C GLN A 6 0.69 1.41 -7.26
N PHE A 7 1.21 2.62 -7.06
CA PHE A 7 2.45 2.86 -6.34
C PHE A 7 2.22 2.61 -4.84
N PHE A 8 2.50 1.40 -4.39
CA PHE A 8 2.25 0.99 -3.01
C PHE A 8 3.16 1.71 -1.99
N HIS A 9 4.28 2.27 -2.44
CA HIS A 9 5.30 2.89 -1.57
C HIS A 9 5.80 4.22 -2.14
N ARG A 10 4.88 5.13 -2.52
CA ARG A 10 5.25 6.44 -3.08
C ARG A 10 6.22 7.21 -2.17
N GLU A 11 5.88 7.34 -0.89
CA GLU A 11 6.73 8.05 0.09
C GLU A 11 8.09 7.39 0.28
N GLU A 12 8.13 6.06 0.25
CA GLU A 12 9.38 5.31 0.37
C GLU A 12 10.27 5.50 -0.86
N PHE A 13 9.68 5.52 -2.05
CA PHE A 13 10.37 5.82 -3.29
C PHE A 13 10.89 7.26 -3.32
N GLU A 14 10.08 8.24 -2.94
CA GLU A 14 10.49 9.65 -2.85
C GLU A 14 11.64 9.82 -1.85
N SER A 15 11.50 9.26 -0.64
CA SER A 15 12.54 9.28 0.39
C SER A 15 13.85 8.63 -0.09
N ARG A 16 13.78 7.50 -0.80
CA ARG A 16 14.96 6.82 -1.37
C ARG A 16 15.59 7.64 -2.48
N THR A 17 14.81 8.15 -3.42
CA THR A 17 15.33 8.97 -4.51
C THR A 17 16.03 10.20 -3.96
N LEU A 18 15.47 10.85 -2.93
CA LEU A 18 16.13 11.94 -2.23
C LEU A 18 17.44 11.52 -1.55
N ARG A 19 17.51 10.33 -0.93
CA ARG A 19 18.78 9.81 -0.37
C ARG A 19 19.80 9.48 -1.47
N ALA A 20 19.38 8.88 -2.58
CA ALA A 20 20.25 8.63 -3.72
C ALA A 20 20.84 9.93 -4.26
N LEU A 21 20.01 10.96 -4.44
CA LEU A 21 20.43 12.29 -4.85
C LEU A 21 21.39 12.91 -3.84
N GLY A 22 21.10 12.81 -2.55
CA GLY A 22 21.98 13.28 -1.48
C GLY A 22 23.34 12.57 -1.50
N GLY A 23 23.35 11.24 -1.63
CA GLY A 23 24.57 10.44 -1.73
C GLY A 23 25.41 10.81 -2.97
N ALA A 24 24.75 10.96 -4.12
CA ALA A 24 25.41 11.38 -5.35
C ALA A 24 25.95 12.82 -5.25
N ALA A 25 25.20 13.76 -4.67
CA ALA A 25 25.63 15.13 -4.45
C ALA A 25 26.87 15.21 -3.54
N CYS A 26 26.90 14.43 -2.45
CA CYS A 26 28.07 14.32 -1.58
C CYS A 26 29.30 13.86 -2.37
N MET A 27 29.16 12.85 -3.24
CA MET A 27 30.26 12.42 -4.10
C MET A 27 30.65 13.44 -5.16
N GLY A 28 29.72 14.22 -5.69
CA GLY A 28 30.03 15.33 -6.59
C GLY A 28 30.90 16.40 -5.92
N LEU A 29 30.65 16.71 -4.65
CA LEU A 29 31.50 17.63 -3.87
C LEU A 29 32.90 17.05 -3.63
N VAL A 30 32.99 15.76 -3.30
CA VAL A 30 34.27 15.06 -3.13
C VAL A 30 35.04 15.02 -4.44
N ALA A 31 34.36 14.74 -5.57
CA ALA A 31 34.95 14.73 -6.89
C ALA A 31 35.49 16.11 -7.28
N GLY A 32 34.71 17.17 -7.09
CA GLY A 32 35.17 18.54 -7.35
C GLY A 32 36.34 18.98 -6.44
N ALA A 33 36.45 18.43 -5.22
CA ALA A 33 37.60 18.64 -4.36
C ALA A 33 38.83 17.84 -4.82
N ALA A 34 38.63 16.60 -5.28
CA ALA A 34 39.68 15.72 -5.79
C ALA A 34 40.27 16.21 -7.11
N GLU A 35 39.46 16.84 -7.98
CA GLU A 35 39.94 17.50 -9.21
C GLU A 35 40.96 18.60 -8.90
N ARG A 36 40.79 19.34 -7.79
CA ARG A 36 41.78 20.34 -7.33
C ARG A 36 43.10 19.71 -6.91
N LEU A 37 43.11 18.42 -6.58
CA LEU A 37 44.29 17.65 -6.23
C LEU A 37 44.82 16.82 -7.42
N HIS A 38 44.29 17.05 -8.64
CA HIS A 38 44.62 16.29 -9.85
C HIS A 38 44.33 14.78 -9.76
N VAL A 39 43.35 14.38 -8.94
CA VAL A 39 42.90 12.99 -8.85
C VAL A 39 41.66 12.81 -9.72
N ASN A 40 41.80 12.08 -10.83
CA ASN A 40 40.68 11.75 -11.71
C ASN A 40 39.84 10.64 -11.10
N LEU A 41 38.65 11.00 -10.63
CA LEU A 41 37.67 10.08 -10.08
C LEU A 41 36.61 9.78 -11.16
N GLY A 42 36.42 8.50 -11.49
CA GLY A 42 35.42 8.08 -12.47
C GLY A 42 33.99 8.40 -12.00
N PRO A 43 33.25 9.31 -12.67
CA PRO A 43 31.99 9.83 -12.14
C PRO A 43 30.87 8.79 -12.11
N GLY A 44 30.81 7.90 -13.12
CA GLY A 44 29.74 6.89 -13.23
C GLY A 44 29.69 5.91 -12.07
N TYR A 45 30.83 5.30 -11.72
CA TYR A 45 30.89 4.31 -10.63
C TYR A 45 30.60 4.96 -9.27
N LEU A 46 31.25 6.10 -8.97
CA LEU A 46 31.14 6.74 -7.67
C LEU A 46 29.75 7.33 -7.41
N ALA A 47 29.12 7.90 -8.44
CA ALA A 47 27.74 8.38 -8.34
C ALA A 47 26.78 7.22 -8.02
N VAL A 48 26.88 6.11 -8.76
CA VAL A 48 26.04 4.93 -8.56
C VAL A 48 26.30 4.27 -7.20
N ALA A 49 27.56 4.06 -6.82
CA ALA A 49 27.92 3.44 -5.55
C ALA A 49 27.42 4.26 -4.35
N ALA A 50 27.61 5.58 -4.38
CA ALA A 50 27.14 6.44 -3.30
C ALA A 50 25.62 6.59 -3.25
N ALA A 51 24.96 6.68 -4.42
CA ALA A 51 23.50 6.65 -4.48
C ALA A 51 22.95 5.33 -3.90
N ALA A 52 23.57 4.20 -4.25
CA ALA A 52 23.17 2.88 -3.76
C ALA A 52 23.41 2.73 -2.25
N LEU A 53 24.56 3.18 -1.74
CA LEU A 53 24.88 3.19 -0.31
C LEU A 53 23.92 4.08 0.50
N ALA A 54 23.57 5.25 -0.01
CA ALA A 54 22.63 6.17 0.64
C ALA A 54 21.19 5.64 0.63
N CYS A 55 20.80 4.89 -0.41
CA CYS A 55 19.49 4.26 -0.51
C CYS A 55 19.33 3.04 0.40
N ALA A 56 20.41 2.28 0.62
CA ALA A 56 20.36 1.03 1.35
C ALA A 56 20.00 1.26 2.84
N LYS A 57 18.89 0.68 3.28
CA LYS A 57 18.54 0.49 4.69
C LYS A 57 18.84 -0.96 5.07
N PRO A 58 20.06 -1.29 5.51
CA PRO A 58 20.34 -2.65 5.94
C PRO A 58 19.62 -2.95 7.26
N THR A 59 18.53 -3.72 7.21
CA THR A 59 17.89 -4.31 8.39
C THR A 59 18.26 -5.80 8.40
N GLY A 60 19.14 -6.23 9.31
CA GLY A 60 19.53 -7.65 9.39
C GLY A 60 20.89 -7.89 10.05
N VAL A 61 21.32 -9.15 10.03
CA VAL A 61 22.49 -9.67 10.77
C VAL A 61 23.83 -9.17 10.19
N HIS A 62 23.89 -8.71 8.94
CA HIS A 62 25.13 -8.30 8.28
C HIS A 62 25.05 -6.96 7.51
N PRO A 63 24.78 -5.83 8.20
CA PRO A 63 24.64 -4.52 7.56
C PRO A 63 25.94 -4.04 6.90
N MET A 64 27.09 -4.40 7.49
CA MET A 64 28.40 -4.05 6.96
C MET A 64 28.74 -4.84 5.70
N ALA A 65 28.37 -6.13 5.64
CA ALA A 65 28.61 -6.95 4.45
C ALA A 65 27.83 -6.41 3.24
N LEU A 66 26.59 -5.96 3.45
CA LEU A 66 25.80 -5.35 2.37
C LEU A 66 26.43 -4.03 1.89
N ARG A 67 26.87 -3.15 2.81
CA ARG A 67 27.55 -1.90 2.42
C ARG A 67 28.84 -2.16 1.68
N LEU A 68 29.62 -3.14 2.12
CA LEU A 68 30.85 -3.55 1.44
C LEU A 68 30.55 -4.13 0.06
N ALA A 69 29.53 -4.98 -0.07
CA ALA A 69 29.09 -5.51 -1.36
C ALA A 69 28.60 -4.40 -2.31
N LEU A 70 27.86 -3.41 -1.80
CA LEU A 70 27.39 -2.26 -2.59
C LEU A 70 28.53 -1.35 -3.08
N ALA A 71 29.65 -1.32 -2.36
CA ALA A 71 30.86 -0.66 -2.86
C ALA A 71 31.58 -1.56 -3.88
N VAL A 72 31.88 -2.81 -3.53
CA VAL A 72 32.80 -3.65 -4.31
C VAL A 72 32.17 -4.23 -5.58
N VAL A 73 30.93 -4.73 -5.51
CA VAL A 73 30.31 -5.48 -6.62
C VAL A 73 30.06 -4.59 -7.85
N PRO A 74 29.54 -3.35 -7.73
CA PRO A 74 29.40 -2.46 -8.88
C PRO A 74 30.73 -2.04 -9.52
N ALA A 75 31.87 -2.25 -8.85
CA ALA A 75 33.20 -1.98 -9.40
C ALA A 75 33.70 -3.11 -10.31
N LEU A 76 33.19 -4.34 -10.17
CA LEU A 76 33.66 -5.51 -10.92
C LEU A 76 33.71 -5.31 -12.44
N PRO A 77 32.69 -4.69 -13.10
CA PRO A 77 32.70 -4.50 -14.55
C PRO A 77 33.87 -3.65 -15.07
N TYR A 78 34.44 -2.79 -14.22
CA TYR A 78 35.56 -1.91 -14.60
C TYR A 78 36.90 -2.66 -14.70
N PHE A 79 37.00 -3.87 -14.15
CA PHE A 79 38.21 -4.70 -14.28
C PHE A 79 38.28 -5.48 -15.60
N PHE A 80 37.20 -5.52 -16.37
CA PHE A 80 37.11 -6.33 -17.60
C PHE A 80 37.46 -5.56 -18.89
N GLU A 81 37.98 -4.33 -18.79
CA GLU A 81 38.38 -3.48 -19.93
C GLU A 81 37.32 -3.40 -21.06
N ALA A 82 36.04 -3.46 -20.70
CA ALA A 82 34.95 -3.36 -21.67
C ALA A 82 34.79 -1.91 -22.17
N PRO A 83 34.35 -1.70 -23.43
CA PRO A 83 34.17 -0.36 -23.98
C PRO A 83 33.04 0.40 -23.25
N ASP A 84 33.22 1.71 -23.08
CA ASP A 84 32.16 2.58 -22.58
C ASP A 84 30.94 2.56 -23.52
N PRO A 85 29.68 2.51 -23.01
CA PRO A 85 29.29 2.66 -21.61
C PRO A 85 28.94 1.32 -20.90
N VAL A 86 29.53 0.20 -21.35
CA VAL A 86 29.18 -1.15 -20.85
C VAL A 86 29.48 -1.31 -19.35
N PRO A 87 30.66 -0.92 -18.82
CA PRO A 87 30.94 -1.03 -17.39
C PRO A 87 29.95 -0.27 -16.49
N GLN A 88 29.53 0.92 -16.92
CA GLN A 88 28.58 1.77 -16.20
C GLN A 88 27.18 1.17 -16.20
N SER A 89 26.76 0.56 -17.31
CA SER A 89 25.48 -0.15 -17.42
C SER A 89 25.43 -1.34 -16.47
N ILE A 90 26.44 -2.20 -16.50
CA ILE A 90 26.50 -3.39 -15.63
C ILE A 90 26.64 -2.98 -14.16
N GLY A 91 27.46 -1.98 -13.85
CA GLY A 91 27.62 -1.45 -12.49
C GLY A 91 26.31 -0.89 -11.93
N GLY A 92 25.58 -0.11 -12.74
CA GLY A 92 24.24 0.38 -12.42
C GLY A 92 23.23 -0.73 -12.15
N ALA A 93 23.22 -1.75 -13.01
CA ALA A 93 22.34 -2.91 -12.87
C ALA A 93 22.64 -3.73 -11.61
N LEU A 94 23.92 -3.99 -11.31
CA LEU A 94 24.35 -4.71 -10.11
C LEU A 94 24.00 -3.94 -8.83
N ALA A 95 24.24 -2.62 -8.82
CA ALA A 95 23.88 -1.78 -7.69
C ALA A 95 22.36 -1.79 -7.43
N ALA A 96 21.55 -1.65 -8.49
CA ALA A 96 20.10 -1.71 -8.38
C ALA A 96 19.61 -3.09 -7.95
N ALA A 97 20.22 -4.18 -8.45
CA ALA A 97 19.89 -5.54 -8.06
C ALA A 97 20.16 -5.78 -6.57
N LEU A 98 21.32 -5.36 -6.06
CA LEU A 98 21.70 -5.50 -4.64
C LEU A 98 20.78 -4.69 -3.73
N VAL A 99 20.48 -3.44 -4.11
CA VAL A 99 19.55 -2.59 -3.36
C VAL A 99 18.15 -3.18 -3.38
N GLY A 100 17.66 -3.64 -4.53
CA GLY A 100 16.34 -4.25 -4.68
C GLY A 100 16.19 -5.60 -3.95
N TRP A 101 17.26 -6.37 -3.85
CA TRP A 101 17.24 -7.69 -3.21
C TRP A 101 17.31 -7.60 -1.68
N VAL A 102 18.21 -6.77 -1.13
CA VAL A 102 18.50 -6.72 0.33
C VAL A 102 18.35 -5.32 0.93
N GLY A 103 18.67 -4.28 0.15
CA GLY A 103 18.83 -2.91 0.65
C GLY A 103 17.54 -2.16 0.98
N LEU A 104 16.36 -2.77 0.82
CA LEU A 104 15.09 -2.08 1.01
C LEU A 104 14.61 -2.04 2.48
N GLY A 105 15.33 -2.66 3.42
CA GLY A 105 14.85 -2.71 4.81
C GLY A 105 13.64 -3.62 5.00
N ARG A 106 13.36 -4.47 4.01
CA ARG A 106 12.26 -5.44 4.02
C ARG A 106 12.72 -6.67 4.79
N GLU A 107 11.82 -7.27 5.57
CA GLU A 107 12.08 -8.53 6.27
C GLU A 107 12.33 -9.69 5.31
N HIS A 108 11.93 -9.56 4.04
CA HIS A 108 12.01 -10.60 3.02
C HIS A 108 12.72 -10.09 1.77
N PRO A 109 13.49 -10.94 1.08
CA PRO A 109 14.15 -10.55 -0.16
C PRO A 109 13.14 -10.12 -1.22
N GLY A 110 13.55 -9.15 -2.06
CA GLY A 110 12.72 -8.67 -3.16
C GLY A 110 12.32 -9.78 -4.13
N LYS A 111 11.15 -9.66 -4.77
CA LYS A 111 10.71 -10.63 -5.80
C LYS A 111 11.71 -10.62 -6.98
N PRO A 112 12.15 -11.78 -7.49
CA PRO A 112 13.20 -11.84 -8.50
C PRO A 112 12.84 -11.07 -9.78
N ALA A 113 11.56 -11.12 -10.20
CA ALA A 113 11.09 -10.40 -11.37
C ALA A 113 11.20 -8.86 -11.22
N THR A 114 10.85 -8.32 -10.05
CA THR A 114 10.93 -6.88 -9.80
C THR A 114 12.38 -6.41 -9.65
N VAL A 115 13.23 -7.25 -9.05
CA VAL A 115 14.67 -6.99 -8.94
C VAL A 115 15.32 -6.99 -10.32
N ALA A 116 15.05 -8.01 -11.16
CA ALA A 116 15.55 -8.07 -12.53
C ALA A 116 15.08 -6.88 -13.38
N ALA A 117 13.81 -6.48 -13.24
CA ALA A 117 13.28 -5.30 -13.93
C ALA A 117 13.99 -4.01 -13.49
N SER A 118 14.26 -3.85 -12.19
CA SER A 118 15.01 -2.68 -11.69
C SER A 118 16.47 -2.69 -12.13
N ALA A 119 17.11 -3.86 -12.17
CA ALA A 119 18.47 -4.00 -12.66
C ALA A 119 18.58 -3.64 -14.15
N ALA A 120 17.66 -4.16 -14.96
CA ALA A 120 17.60 -3.83 -16.39
C ALA A 120 17.32 -2.34 -16.63
N ALA A 121 16.35 -1.77 -15.91
CA ALA A 121 16.01 -0.35 -16.04
C ALA A 121 17.17 0.56 -15.60
N ALA A 122 17.81 0.28 -14.47
CA ALA A 122 18.98 1.03 -14.02
C ALA A 122 20.17 0.88 -14.97
N GLY A 123 20.40 -0.32 -15.52
CA GLY A 123 21.45 -0.56 -16.51
C GLY A 123 21.29 0.25 -17.79
N VAL A 124 20.06 0.58 -18.19
CA VAL A 124 19.78 1.45 -19.35
C VAL A 124 19.80 2.94 -18.97
N LEU A 125 19.29 3.29 -17.78
CA LEU A 125 19.17 4.69 -17.37
C LEU A 125 20.49 5.32 -16.92
N VAL A 126 21.41 4.57 -16.31
CA VAL A 126 22.73 5.08 -15.94
C VAL A 126 23.52 5.62 -17.15
N PRO A 127 23.70 4.88 -18.27
CA PRO A 127 24.40 5.42 -19.43
C PRO A 127 23.65 6.60 -20.07
N LEU A 128 22.31 6.60 -20.01
CA LEU A 128 21.52 7.75 -20.45
C LEU A 128 21.78 8.99 -19.57
N GLY A 129 21.88 8.81 -18.24
CA GLY A 129 22.24 9.87 -17.30
C GLY A 129 23.65 10.42 -17.56
N LEU A 130 24.61 9.56 -17.88
CA LEU A 130 25.96 9.97 -18.27
C LEU A 130 25.97 10.74 -19.60
N TYR A 131 25.15 10.34 -20.57
CA TYR A 131 24.99 11.10 -21.80
C TYR A 131 24.41 12.49 -21.54
N VAL A 132 23.37 12.58 -20.70
CA VAL A 132 22.76 13.87 -20.31
C VAL A 132 23.78 14.74 -19.56
N GLN A 133 24.60 14.15 -18.70
CA GLN A 133 25.72 14.82 -18.05
C GLN A 133 26.68 15.43 -19.09
N GLN A 134 27.15 14.64 -20.06
CA GLN A 134 28.06 15.12 -21.11
C GLN A 134 27.47 16.29 -21.90
N VAL A 135 26.17 16.23 -22.22
CA VAL A 135 25.47 17.32 -22.91
C VAL A 135 25.39 18.57 -22.05
N LEU A 136 25.11 18.44 -20.74
CA LEU A 136 25.05 19.59 -19.81
C LEU A 136 26.40 20.26 -19.62
N GLU A 137 27.47 19.47 -19.47
CA GLU A 137 28.84 19.96 -19.36
C GLU A 137 29.26 20.70 -20.63
N ALA A 138 28.99 20.12 -21.82
CA ALA A 138 29.36 20.71 -23.10
C ALA A 138 28.59 22.00 -23.44
N ARG A 139 27.37 22.16 -22.94
CA ARG A 139 26.48 23.27 -23.34
C ARG A 139 26.33 24.37 -22.31
N PHE A 140 26.42 24.07 -21.01
CA PHE A 140 25.99 25.00 -19.95
C PHE A 140 27.01 25.21 -18.85
N LEU A 141 27.61 24.14 -18.32
CA LEU A 141 28.33 24.20 -17.04
C LEU A 141 29.84 24.43 -17.19
N GLY A 142 30.40 24.15 -18.37
CA GLY A 142 31.84 24.11 -18.57
C GLY A 142 32.49 22.89 -17.89
N SER A 143 33.76 22.65 -18.21
CA SER A 143 34.50 21.45 -17.76
C SER A 143 35.11 21.57 -16.36
N THR A 144 35.04 22.73 -15.71
CA THR A 144 35.78 22.98 -14.47
C THR A 144 34.91 23.68 -13.43
N GLY A 145 34.66 23.00 -12.31
CA GLY A 145 34.05 23.62 -11.14
C GLY A 145 33.25 22.65 -10.28
N MET A 146 33.24 22.89 -8.96
CA MET A 146 32.48 22.08 -8.00
C MET A 146 30.99 22.02 -8.31
N LEU A 147 30.43 23.09 -8.88
CA LEU A 147 29.02 23.13 -9.27
C LEU A 147 28.74 22.22 -10.47
N SER A 148 29.65 22.18 -11.45
CA SER A 148 29.55 21.25 -12.59
C SER A 148 29.58 19.81 -12.09
N ALA A 149 30.59 19.45 -11.28
CA ALA A 149 30.69 18.13 -10.67
C ALA A 149 29.45 17.75 -9.82
N LEU A 150 28.92 18.68 -9.02
CA LEU A 150 27.72 18.43 -8.23
C LEU A 150 26.50 18.14 -9.09
N VAL A 151 26.25 18.94 -10.14
CA VAL A 151 25.11 18.74 -11.05
C VAL A 151 25.27 17.44 -11.83
N SER A 152 26.48 17.15 -12.32
CA SER A 152 26.80 15.94 -13.05
C SER A 152 26.48 14.67 -12.25
N PHE A 153 26.92 14.60 -11.00
CA PHE A 153 26.63 13.46 -10.13
C PHE A 153 25.15 13.37 -9.74
N LEU A 154 24.48 14.52 -9.53
CA LEU A 154 23.04 14.55 -9.27
C LEU A 154 22.23 13.96 -10.43
N VAL A 155 22.58 14.28 -11.67
CA VAL A 155 21.91 13.74 -12.86
C VAL A 155 22.06 12.22 -12.91
N VAL A 156 23.28 11.69 -12.75
CA VAL A 156 23.49 10.23 -12.75
C VAL A 156 22.74 9.56 -11.60
N GLY A 157 22.76 10.15 -10.40
CA GLY A 157 22.01 9.67 -9.23
C GLY A 157 20.50 9.68 -9.45
N LEU A 158 19.97 10.70 -10.14
CA LEU A 158 18.54 10.80 -10.48
C LEU A 158 18.12 9.66 -11.43
N PHE A 159 18.86 9.48 -12.52
CA PHE A 159 18.56 8.45 -13.53
C PHE A 159 18.67 7.04 -12.93
N TRP A 160 19.69 6.79 -12.09
CA TRP A 160 19.78 5.55 -11.35
C TRP A 160 18.60 5.36 -10.38
N GLY A 161 18.23 6.40 -9.62
CA GLY A 161 17.08 6.38 -8.72
C GLY A 161 15.77 6.04 -9.44
N ILE A 162 15.51 6.65 -10.59
CA ILE A 162 14.37 6.32 -11.47
C ILE A 162 14.46 4.87 -11.94
N GLY A 163 15.64 4.36 -12.29
CA GLY A 163 15.83 2.96 -12.67
C GLY A 163 15.50 1.95 -11.57
N THR A 164 15.52 2.37 -10.31
CA THR A 164 15.11 1.50 -9.19
C THR A 164 13.58 1.46 -8.97
N LEU A 165 12.79 2.23 -9.72
CA LEU A 165 11.32 2.25 -9.63
C LEU A 165 10.68 0.85 -9.67
N PRO A 166 11.04 -0.07 -10.59
CA PRO A 166 10.37 -1.37 -10.71
C PRO A 166 10.47 -2.24 -9.46
N ALA A 167 11.49 -2.06 -8.61
CA ALA A 167 11.61 -2.77 -7.33
C ALA A 167 10.57 -2.32 -6.28
N ASN A 168 9.94 -1.17 -6.51
CA ASN A 168 8.96 -0.54 -5.64
C ASN A 168 7.53 -0.56 -6.22
N VAL A 169 7.40 -0.90 -7.51
CA VAL A 169 6.11 -1.11 -8.16
C VAL A 169 5.72 -2.57 -7.94
N THR A 170 4.81 -2.82 -7.01
CA THR A 170 4.05 -4.06 -6.99
C THR A 170 2.95 -3.96 -8.02
N VAL A 171 3.16 -4.56 -9.19
CA VAL A 171 2.07 -4.77 -10.14
C VAL A 171 1.19 -5.87 -9.55
N GLU A 172 0.19 -5.47 -8.79
CA GLU A 172 -0.90 -6.38 -8.45
C GLU A 172 -1.85 -6.42 -9.64
N LEU A 173 -1.81 -7.55 -10.36
CA LEU A 173 -2.66 -7.80 -11.51
C LEU A 173 -4.15 -7.90 -11.14
N ASP A 174 -4.46 -7.90 -9.84
CA ASP A 174 -5.79 -8.03 -9.31
C ASP A 174 -6.05 -7.01 -8.19
N ALA A 175 -6.97 -6.08 -8.46
CA ALA A 175 -7.36 -5.04 -7.52
C ALA A 175 -8.01 -5.60 -6.25
N VAL A 176 -8.65 -6.77 -6.31
CA VAL A 176 -9.34 -7.38 -5.17
C VAL A 176 -8.34 -7.98 -4.19
N GLU A 177 -7.30 -8.67 -4.68
CA GLU A 177 -6.23 -9.19 -3.83
C GLU A 177 -5.44 -8.05 -3.16
N ALA A 178 -5.17 -6.97 -3.90
CA ALA A 178 -4.48 -5.79 -3.38
C ALA A 178 -5.27 -5.13 -2.26
N ARG A 179 -6.58 -5.00 -2.45
CA ARG A 179 -7.48 -4.44 -1.45
C ARG A 179 -7.52 -5.31 -0.20
N GLY A 180 -7.70 -6.63 -0.36
CA GLY A 180 -7.72 -7.58 0.76
C GLY A 180 -6.42 -7.58 1.56
N GLY A 181 -5.27 -7.57 0.88
CA GLY A 181 -3.95 -7.55 1.54
C GLY A 181 -3.69 -6.27 2.32
N ARG A 182 -4.14 -5.11 1.84
CA ARG A 182 -4.04 -3.84 2.61
C ARG A 182 -4.91 -3.86 3.85
N LEU A 183 -6.12 -4.40 3.70
CA LEU A 183 -7.10 -4.39 4.76
C LEU A 183 -6.68 -5.27 5.94
N GLU A 184 -6.03 -6.41 5.67
CA GLU A 184 -5.54 -7.33 6.69
C GLU A 184 -4.58 -6.67 7.70
N GLY A 185 -3.77 -5.71 7.26
CA GLY A 185 -2.82 -4.99 8.12
C GLY A 185 -3.47 -3.95 9.05
N GLY A 186 -4.65 -3.44 8.71
CA GLY A 186 -5.39 -2.46 9.52
C GLY A 186 -6.45 -3.08 10.44
N LEU A 187 -6.93 -4.27 10.10
CA LEU A 187 -7.97 -4.96 10.86
C LEU A 187 -7.42 -5.61 12.15
N GLN A 188 -8.29 -5.69 13.16
CA GLN A 188 -8.01 -6.37 14.43
C GLN A 188 -9.12 -7.37 14.76
N GLY A 189 -8.78 -8.37 15.57
CA GLY A 189 -9.72 -9.38 16.07
C GLY A 189 -10.38 -10.21 14.98
N GLU A 190 -11.63 -10.58 15.21
CA GLU A 190 -12.40 -11.50 14.37
C GLU A 190 -12.60 -10.99 12.93
N ALA A 191 -12.73 -9.67 12.73
CA ALA A 191 -12.86 -9.07 11.40
C ALA A 191 -11.61 -9.33 10.54
N ARG A 192 -10.41 -9.35 11.16
CA ARG A 192 -9.16 -9.69 10.48
C ARG A 192 -9.20 -11.15 10.02
N ASP A 193 -9.57 -12.07 10.89
CA ASP A 193 -9.60 -13.51 10.58
C ASP A 193 -10.59 -13.81 9.45
N LEU A 194 -11.76 -13.17 9.47
CA LEU A 194 -12.76 -13.28 8.41
C LEU A 194 -12.27 -12.70 7.09
N SER A 195 -11.60 -11.55 7.10
CA SER A 195 -11.04 -10.94 5.89
C SER A 195 -9.92 -11.78 5.27
N ALA A 196 -9.04 -12.36 6.11
CA ALA A 196 -7.97 -13.24 5.67
C ALA A 196 -8.54 -14.55 5.08
N ARG A 197 -9.58 -15.09 5.74
CA ARG A 197 -10.32 -16.24 5.22
C ARG A 197 -11.00 -15.92 3.89
N ALA A 198 -11.69 -14.79 3.76
CA ALA A 198 -12.30 -14.33 2.51
C ALA A 198 -11.26 -14.21 1.38
N LEU A 199 -10.09 -13.63 1.65
CA LEU A 199 -8.99 -13.53 0.68
C LEU A 199 -8.46 -14.92 0.26
N SER A 200 -8.34 -15.85 1.20
CA SER A 200 -7.93 -17.23 0.89
C SER A 200 -8.96 -17.95 0.00
N LEU A 201 -10.25 -17.77 0.29
CA LEU A 201 -11.36 -18.34 -0.47
C LEU A 201 -11.42 -17.72 -1.87
N TYR A 202 -11.23 -16.40 -1.97
CA TYR A 202 -11.12 -15.71 -3.24
C TYR A 202 -10.03 -16.32 -4.13
N ARG A 203 -8.81 -16.48 -3.60
CA ARG A 203 -7.69 -17.09 -4.34
C ARG A 203 -8.00 -18.52 -4.78
N GLN A 204 -8.62 -19.32 -3.92
CA GLN A 204 -9.03 -20.69 -4.24
C GLN A 204 -10.09 -20.72 -5.34
N CYS A 205 -11.14 -19.90 -5.24
CA CYS A 205 -12.20 -19.79 -6.23
C CYS A 205 -11.65 -19.29 -7.56
N LYS A 206 -10.84 -18.24 -7.57
CA LYS A 206 -10.18 -17.71 -8.77
C LYS A 206 -9.30 -18.76 -9.45
N ALA A 207 -8.46 -19.46 -8.69
CA ALA A 207 -7.65 -20.56 -9.23
C ALA A 207 -8.51 -21.68 -9.82
N SER A 208 -9.67 -21.97 -9.22
CA SER A 208 -10.62 -22.97 -9.72
C SER A 208 -11.29 -22.56 -11.03
N VAL A 209 -11.62 -21.28 -11.18
CA VAL A 209 -12.25 -20.70 -12.38
C VAL A 209 -11.25 -20.56 -13.52
N LEU A 210 -9.98 -20.22 -13.23
CA LEU A 210 -8.93 -20.13 -14.24
C LEU A 210 -8.56 -21.47 -14.88
N LYS A 211 -8.85 -22.60 -14.22
CA LYS A 211 -8.71 -23.95 -14.79
C LYS A 211 -9.78 -24.26 -15.85
N LEU A 212 -10.87 -23.49 -15.92
CA LEU A 212 -11.89 -23.65 -16.94
C LEU A 212 -11.39 -23.11 -18.29
N PRO A 213 -11.83 -23.70 -19.41
CA PRO A 213 -11.48 -23.20 -20.75
C PRO A 213 -11.89 -21.72 -20.90
N ALA A 214 -11.18 -21.00 -21.77
CA ALA A 214 -11.48 -19.61 -22.02
C ALA A 214 -12.85 -19.47 -22.72
N SER A 215 -13.87 -19.10 -21.94
CA SER A 215 -15.23 -18.83 -22.40
C SER A 215 -15.73 -17.49 -21.81
N PRO A 216 -16.76 -16.85 -22.40
CA PRO A 216 -17.38 -15.66 -21.82
C PRO A 216 -17.97 -15.94 -20.42
N GLU A 217 -18.46 -17.15 -20.18
CA GLU A 217 -19.01 -17.58 -18.88
C GLU A 217 -17.93 -17.60 -17.79
N ARG A 218 -16.68 -17.94 -18.15
CA ARG A 218 -15.55 -17.85 -17.23
C ARG A 218 -15.32 -16.41 -16.76
N SER A 219 -15.40 -15.42 -17.66
CA SER A 219 -15.26 -14.01 -17.27
C SER A 219 -16.42 -13.54 -16.40
N GLU A 220 -17.64 -14.00 -16.65
CA GLU A 220 -18.79 -13.69 -15.79
C GLU A 220 -18.62 -14.29 -14.39
N LEU A 221 -18.17 -15.55 -14.29
CA LEU A 221 -17.86 -16.19 -13.02
C LEU A 221 -16.77 -15.45 -12.25
N LEU A 222 -15.69 -15.04 -12.92
CA LEU A 222 -14.65 -14.22 -12.29
C LEU A 222 -15.24 -12.91 -11.75
N GLY A 223 -16.08 -12.22 -12.54
CA GLY A 223 -16.74 -11.00 -12.09
C GLY A 223 -17.64 -11.21 -10.88
N VAL A 224 -18.36 -12.33 -10.78
CA VAL A 224 -19.17 -12.67 -9.60
C VAL A 224 -18.29 -12.94 -8.38
N VAL A 225 -17.19 -13.69 -8.53
CA VAL A 225 -16.25 -13.99 -7.44
C VAL A 225 -15.55 -12.71 -6.96
N GLU A 226 -15.15 -11.84 -7.87
CA GLU A 226 -14.59 -10.51 -7.57
C GLU A 226 -15.60 -9.63 -6.83
N LYS A 227 -16.87 -9.62 -7.25
CA LYS A 227 -17.94 -8.87 -6.58
C LYS A 227 -18.17 -9.36 -5.15
N LEU A 228 -18.31 -10.67 -4.94
CA LEU A 228 -18.52 -11.25 -3.60
C LEU A 228 -17.35 -10.95 -2.65
N ALA A 229 -16.11 -11.08 -3.12
CA ALA A 229 -14.94 -10.73 -2.33
C ALA A 229 -14.87 -9.22 -2.06
N GLY A 230 -15.20 -8.39 -3.05
CA GLY A 230 -15.29 -6.93 -2.90
C GLY A 230 -16.32 -6.50 -1.85
N GLU A 231 -17.48 -7.16 -1.81
CA GLU A 231 -18.51 -6.94 -0.78
C GLU A 231 -18.00 -7.32 0.60
N CYS A 232 -17.34 -8.48 0.77
CA CYS A 232 -16.70 -8.86 2.03
C CYS A 232 -15.71 -7.80 2.52
N PHE A 233 -14.81 -7.33 1.65
CA PHE A 233 -13.84 -6.30 2.02
C PHE A 233 -14.48 -4.95 2.33
N SER A 234 -15.55 -4.57 1.62
CA SER A 234 -16.29 -3.34 1.91
C SER A 234 -16.98 -3.36 3.28
N LEU A 235 -17.53 -4.51 3.68
CA LEU A 235 -18.13 -4.70 4.99
C LEU A 235 -17.08 -4.66 6.10
N ALA A 236 -15.93 -5.29 5.88
CA ALA A 236 -14.83 -5.28 6.82
C ALA A 236 -14.22 -3.88 7.00
N GLU A 237 -14.12 -3.08 5.93
CA GLU A 237 -13.74 -1.66 6.00
C GLU A 237 -14.75 -0.83 6.79
N ALA A 238 -16.04 -1.01 6.52
CA ALA A 238 -17.11 -0.31 7.25
C ALA A 238 -17.10 -0.67 8.74
N HIS A 239 -16.90 -1.94 9.06
CA HIS A 239 -16.75 -2.41 10.44
C HIS A 239 -15.52 -1.78 11.11
N HIS A 240 -14.38 -1.75 10.43
CA HIS A 240 -13.15 -1.13 10.95
C HIS A 240 -13.33 0.35 11.26
N GLY A 241 -13.95 1.09 10.34
CA GLY A 241 -14.24 2.51 10.54
C GLY A 241 -15.12 2.77 11.77
N LEU A 242 -16.17 1.97 11.96
CA LEU A 242 -17.02 2.06 13.15
C LEU A 242 -16.30 1.62 14.43
N ALA A 243 -15.52 0.55 14.39
CA ALA A 243 -14.76 0.06 15.54
C ALA A 243 -13.70 1.08 15.99
N ALA A 244 -13.05 1.78 15.05
CA ALA A 244 -12.13 2.87 15.35
C ALA A 244 -12.84 4.06 16.01
N GLN A 245 -14.04 4.43 15.52
CA GLN A 245 -14.86 5.48 16.13
C GLN A 245 -15.28 5.10 17.56
N LEU A 246 -15.78 3.88 17.76
CA LEU A 246 -16.17 3.37 19.08
C LEU A 246 -14.96 3.26 20.03
N GLY A 247 -13.81 2.79 19.55
CA GLY A 247 -12.58 2.68 20.35
C GLY A 247 -11.99 4.04 20.75
N SER A 248 -12.22 5.09 19.97
CA SER A 248 -11.79 6.46 20.31
C SER A 248 -12.64 7.10 21.42
N VAL A 249 -13.87 6.60 21.63
CA VAL A 249 -14.78 7.09 22.66
C VAL A 249 -14.82 6.08 23.79
N VAL A 250 -14.14 6.38 24.91
CA VAL A 250 -14.16 5.51 26.09
C VAL A 250 -15.55 5.58 26.71
N ALA A 251 -16.46 4.68 26.31
CA ALA A 251 -17.84 4.64 26.80
C ALA A 251 -17.93 4.59 28.34
N ASN A 252 -16.94 3.97 28.99
CA ASN A 252 -16.83 3.91 30.45
C ASN A 252 -16.62 5.29 31.09
N ASP A 253 -15.95 6.22 30.41
CA ASP A 253 -15.70 7.57 30.92
C ASP A 253 -16.97 8.43 30.83
N VAL A 254 -17.75 8.28 29.76
CA VAL A 254 -19.00 9.03 29.55
C VAL A 254 -20.07 8.61 30.58
N ASP A 255 -20.19 7.30 30.85
CA ASP A 255 -21.13 6.76 31.84
C ASP A 255 -20.80 7.22 33.28
N ALA A 256 -19.52 7.26 33.62
CA ALA A 256 -19.04 7.79 34.90
C ALA A 256 -19.32 9.30 35.01
N GLN A 257 -19.07 10.07 33.96
CA GLN A 257 -19.34 11.51 33.90
C GLN A 257 -20.84 11.82 34.05
N VAL A 258 -21.73 11.04 33.42
CA VAL A 258 -23.19 11.21 33.59
C VAL A 258 -23.60 10.97 35.05
N ARG A 259 -23.08 9.92 35.70
CA ARG A 259 -23.37 9.65 37.12
C ARG A 259 -22.84 10.75 38.03
N GLU A 260 -21.63 11.24 37.76
CA GLU A 260 -21.02 12.32 38.52
C GLU A 260 -21.80 13.63 38.38
N LEU A 261 -22.20 14.01 37.15
CA LEU A 261 -23.00 15.22 36.91
C LEU A 261 -24.37 15.15 37.60
N ARG A 262 -25.02 13.98 37.59
CA ARG A 262 -26.28 13.77 38.33
C ARG A 262 -26.10 13.87 39.85
N GLN A 263 -25.00 13.33 40.38
CA GLN A 263 -24.67 13.47 41.81
C GLN A 263 -24.39 14.93 42.18
N ARG A 264 -23.62 15.65 41.35
CA ARG A 264 -23.36 17.08 41.54
C ARG A 264 -24.65 17.90 41.46
N ALA A 265 -25.55 17.59 40.52
CA ALA A 265 -26.86 18.24 40.43
C ALA A 265 -27.70 18.03 41.70
N ALA A 266 -27.70 16.83 42.26
CA ALA A 266 -28.43 16.50 43.49
C ALA A 266 -27.87 17.20 44.74
N ALA A 267 -26.56 17.42 44.79
CA ALA A 267 -25.89 18.13 45.88
C ALA A 267 -25.98 19.66 45.78
N THR A 268 -26.34 20.19 44.60
CA THR A 268 -26.37 21.63 44.33
C THR A 268 -27.69 22.25 44.83
N GLN A 269 -27.59 23.28 45.67
CA GLN A 269 -28.74 23.98 46.23
C GLN A 269 -29.31 25.07 45.30
N ASP A 270 -28.48 25.62 44.40
CA ASP A 270 -28.91 26.60 43.41
C ASP A 270 -29.71 25.92 42.28
N ALA A 271 -30.96 26.37 42.10
CA ALA A 271 -31.88 25.83 41.11
C ALA A 271 -31.40 26.04 39.66
N VAL A 272 -30.70 27.14 39.37
CA VAL A 272 -30.20 27.42 38.01
C VAL A 272 -29.03 26.50 37.68
N ALA A 273 -28.06 26.40 38.59
CA ALA A 273 -26.92 25.51 38.44
C ALA A 273 -27.34 24.03 38.36
N ARG A 274 -28.30 23.61 39.18
CA ARG A 274 -28.87 22.25 39.13
C ARG A 274 -29.48 21.95 37.75
N ARG A 275 -30.28 22.86 37.21
CA ARG A 275 -30.91 22.68 35.89
C ARG A 275 -29.88 22.57 34.77
N GLN A 276 -28.80 23.35 34.82
CA GLN A 276 -27.71 23.26 33.84
C GLN A 276 -26.96 21.93 33.91
N LEU A 277 -26.70 21.43 35.13
CA LEU A 277 -26.07 20.12 35.32
C LEU A 277 -26.97 18.97 34.86
N GLU A 278 -28.29 19.05 35.10
CA GLU A 278 -29.27 18.08 34.60
C GLU A 278 -29.34 18.08 33.06
N LEU A 279 -29.31 19.25 32.42
CA LEU A 279 -29.25 19.38 30.96
C LEU A 279 -27.95 18.82 30.36
N ALA A 280 -26.81 19.08 31.02
CA ALA A 280 -25.54 18.50 30.60
C ALA A 280 -25.56 16.96 30.72
N ALA A 281 -26.12 16.44 31.82
CA ALA A 281 -26.27 15.00 32.02
C ALA A 281 -27.25 14.36 31.02
N SER A 282 -28.31 15.06 30.59
CA SER A 282 -29.21 14.55 29.54
C SER A 282 -28.53 14.55 28.18
N SER A 283 -27.77 15.60 27.83
CA SER A 283 -27.01 15.67 26.57
C SER A 283 -25.99 14.54 26.45
N LEU A 284 -25.23 14.26 27.51
CA LEU A 284 -24.29 13.12 27.53
C LEU A 284 -25.01 11.76 27.51
N GLY A 285 -26.22 11.68 28.08
CA GLY A 285 -27.06 10.49 27.97
C GLY A 285 -27.54 10.21 26.54
N GLU A 286 -27.82 11.25 25.75
CA GLU A 286 -28.14 11.12 24.32
C GLU A 286 -26.93 10.63 23.52
N GLU A 287 -25.73 11.12 23.84
CA GLU A 287 -24.49 10.64 23.23
C GLU A 287 -24.23 9.15 23.53
N LEU A 288 -24.46 8.70 24.76
CA LEU A 288 -24.38 7.27 25.12
C LEU A 288 -25.36 6.42 24.31
N ASN A 289 -26.62 6.86 24.19
CA ASN A 289 -27.60 6.16 23.35
C ASN A 289 -27.14 6.09 21.89
N HIS A 290 -26.51 7.15 21.38
CA HIS A 290 -25.94 7.15 20.04
C HIS A 290 -24.78 6.16 19.89
N LEU A 291 -23.90 6.05 20.90
CA LEU A 291 -22.82 5.04 20.92
C LEU A 291 -23.39 3.62 20.94
N ASP A 292 -24.45 3.35 21.69
CA ASP A 292 -25.12 2.05 21.71
C ASP A 292 -25.70 1.68 20.32
N VAL A 293 -26.29 2.66 19.62
CA VAL A 293 -26.76 2.47 18.25
C VAL A 293 -25.61 2.12 17.31
N LEU A 294 -24.46 2.80 17.45
CA LEU A 294 -23.26 2.50 16.67
C LEU A 294 -22.67 1.12 17.01
N ALA A 295 -22.66 0.72 18.28
CA ALA A 295 -22.21 -0.61 18.71
C ALA A 295 -23.06 -1.72 18.09
N ARG A 296 -24.39 -1.60 18.16
CA ARG A 296 -25.30 -2.55 17.50
C ARG A 296 -25.12 -2.57 15.98
N ARG A 297 -24.79 -1.43 15.37
CA ARG A 297 -24.48 -1.36 13.93
C ARG A 297 -23.17 -2.09 13.60
N SER A 298 -22.13 -1.95 14.43
CA SER A 298 -20.87 -2.69 14.30
C SER A 298 -21.12 -4.21 14.38
N GLU A 299 -21.89 -4.68 15.36
CA GLU A 299 -22.26 -6.10 15.48
C GLU A 299 -23.01 -6.61 14.23
N ARG A 300 -23.97 -5.83 13.71
CA ARG A 300 -24.70 -6.18 12.48
C ARG A 300 -23.76 -6.31 11.27
N LEU A 301 -22.79 -5.41 11.12
CA LEU A 301 -21.81 -5.49 10.03
C LEU A 301 -20.92 -6.73 10.15
N LEU A 302 -20.51 -7.08 11.37
CA LEU A 302 -19.73 -8.29 11.62
C LEU A 302 -20.54 -9.55 11.29
N ALA A 303 -21.82 -9.60 11.67
CA ALA A 303 -22.71 -10.69 11.30
C ALA A 303 -22.94 -10.78 9.77
N GLN A 304 -23.08 -9.64 9.09
CA GLN A 304 -23.16 -9.59 7.62
C GLN A 304 -21.86 -10.09 6.96
N LEU A 305 -20.70 -9.75 7.52
CA LEU A 305 -19.41 -10.25 7.05
C LEU A 305 -19.32 -11.77 7.17
N HIS A 306 -19.73 -12.35 8.30
CA HIS A 306 -19.84 -13.81 8.47
C HIS A 306 -20.72 -14.45 7.41
N ALA A 307 -21.90 -13.88 7.17
CA ALA A 307 -22.83 -14.38 6.17
C ALA A 307 -22.20 -14.36 4.76
N GLN A 308 -21.49 -13.29 4.41
CA GLN A 308 -20.82 -13.17 3.11
C GLN A 308 -19.64 -14.12 2.96
N VAL A 309 -18.84 -14.32 4.01
CA VAL A 309 -17.78 -15.34 4.01
C VAL A 309 -18.39 -16.73 3.82
N ALA A 310 -19.49 -17.06 4.52
CA ALA A 310 -20.18 -18.33 4.33
C ALA A 310 -20.72 -18.50 2.89
N LEU A 311 -21.19 -17.43 2.25
CA LEU A 311 -21.57 -17.46 0.83
C LEU A 311 -20.37 -17.76 -0.07
N MET A 312 -19.19 -17.18 0.19
CA MET A 312 -17.96 -17.51 -0.53
C MET A 312 -17.53 -18.97 -0.32
N GLU A 313 -17.70 -19.53 0.87
CA GLU A 313 -17.42 -20.94 1.13
C GLU A 313 -18.36 -21.87 0.36
N ARG A 314 -19.65 -21.53 0.34
CA ARG A 314 -20.64 -22.24 -0.47
C ARG A 314 -20.29 -22.16 -1.95
N ALA A 315 -19.86 -20.98 -2.42
CA ALA A 315 -19.39 -20.80 -3.78
C ALA A 315 -18.19 -21.72 -4.09
N ARG A 316 -17.19 -21.77 -3.20
CA ARG A 316 -16.04 -22.67 -3.31
C ARG A 316 -16.47 -24.13 -3.45
N VAL A 317 -17.36 -24.60 -2.57
CA VAL A 317 -17.87 -25.98 -2.62
C VAL A 317 -18.56 -26.27 -3.95
N SER A 318 -19.33 -25.31 -4.47
CA SER A 318 -19.98 -25.46 -5.78
C SER A 318 -18.96 -25.58 -6.93
N PHE A 319 -17.85 -24.83 -6.88
CA PHE A 319 -16.78 -24.92 -7.88
C PHE A 319 -16.07 -26.27 -7.84
N ILE A 320 -15.85 -26.84 -6.66
CA ILE A 320 -15.29 -28.19 -6.50
C ILE A 320 -16.21 -29.22 -7.16
N GLY A 321 -17.54 -29.09 -6.99
CA GLY A 321 -18.52 -29.98 -7.61
C GLY A 321 -18.48 -29.95 -9.15
N VAL A 322 -18.32 -28.77 -9.76
CA VAL A 322 -18.24 -28.63 -11.23
C VAL A 322 -16.92 -29.16 -11.80
N GLN A 323 -15.81 -29.10 -11.06
CA GLN A 323 -14.53 -29.65 -11.52
C GLN A 323 -14.54 -31.17 -11.68
N GLY A 324 -15.36 -31.88 -10.91
CA GLY A 324 -15.53 -33.34 -10.99
C GLY A 324 -16.43 -33.84 -12.12
N SER A 325 -17.16 -32.95 -12.81
CA SER A 325 -18.06 -33.31 -13.92
C SER A 325 -17.33 -33.33 -15.28
N GLU A 326 -17.79 -34.16 -16.22
CA GLU A 326 -17.17 -34.39 -17.54
C GLU A 326 -16.97 -33.11 -18.37
N LEU A 327 -15.93 -33.10 -19.19
CA LEU A 327 -15.36 -31.93 -19.91
C LEU A 327 -16.33 -31.20 -20.86
N GLY A 328 -17.37 -31.87 -21.37
CA GLY A 328 -18.31 -31.30 -22.34
C GLY A 328 -19.39 -30.39 -21.75
N ALA A 329 -19.74 -30.53 -20.47
CA ALA A 329 -20.84 -29.80 -19.83
C ALA A 329 -20.39 -28.56 -19.03
N LYS A 330 -19.09 -28.26 -18.98
CA LYS A 330 -18.50 -27.30 -18.04
C LYS A 330 -18.91 -25.84 -18.30
N GLY A 331 -19.20 -25.46 -19.55
CA GLY A 331 -19.63 -24.09 -19.89
C GLY A 331 -21.04 -23.76 -19.41
N ALA A 332 -22.02 -24.58 -19.82
CA ALA A 332 -23.42 -24.43 -19.38
C ALA A 332 -23.55 -24.50 -17.83
N GLN A 333 -22.81 -25.42 -17.20
CA GLN A 333 -22.76 -25.52 -15.74
C GLN A 333 -22.13 -24.28 -15.10
N ALA A 334 -21.08 -23.71 -15.70
CA ALA A 334 -20.46 -22.46 -15.25
C ALA A 334 -21.44 -21.28 -15.31
N ALA A 335 -22.22 -21.15 -16.39
CA ALA A 335 -23.22 -20.11 -16.55
C ALA A 335 -24.38 -20.23 -15.54
N ASP A 336 -24.86 -21.46 -15.29
CA ASP A 336 -25.88 -21.72 -14.28
C ASP A 336 -25.38 -21.46 -12.87
N LEU A 337 -24.10 -21.77 -12.61
CA LEU A 337 -23.46 -21.50 -11.34
C LEU A 337 -23.27 -19.99 -11.12
N ALA A 338 -22.87 -19.24 -12.16
CA ALA A 338 -22.81 -17.78 -12.12
C ALA A 338 -24.18 -17.17 -11.78
N ARG A 339 -25.26 -17.65 -12.43
CA ARG A 339 -26.63 -17.23 -12.13
C ARG A 339 -27.06 -17.56 -10.70
N LYS A 340 -26.78 -18.77 -10.22
CA LYS A 340 -27.08 -19.18 -8.84
C LYS A 340 -26.31 -18.35 -7.80
N LEU A 341 -25.03 -18.09 -8.03
CA LEU A 341 -24.22 -17.26 -7.13
C LEU A 341 -24.67 -15.80 -7.15
N LYS A 342 -25.05 -15.26 -8.31
CA LYS A 342 -25.60 -13.91 -8.42
C LYS A 342 -26.92 -13.78 -7.65
N GLN A 343 -27.82 -14.75 -7.78
CA GLN A 343 -29.07 -14.81 -7.01
C GLN A 343 -28.83 -14.92 -5.50
N LEU A 344 -27.82 -15.69 -5.08
CA LEU A 344 -27.46 -15.82 -3.66
C LEU A 344 -26.83 -14.54 -3.08
N GLY A 345 -26.06 -13.79 -3.88
CA GLY A 345 -25.47 -12.51 -3.47
C GLY A 345 -26.47 -11.36 -3.38
N GLU A 346 -27.56 -11.38 -4.17
CA GLU A 346 -28.61 -10.36 -4.12
C GLU A 346 -29.56 -10.53 -2.91
N ALA A 347 -29.62 -11.73 -2.33
CA ALA A 347 -30.64 -12.12 -1.34
C ALA A 347 -30.52 -11.56 0.11
N PRO A 348 -29.47 -10.84 0.55
CA PRO A 348 -29.50 -10.20 1.87
C PRO A 348 -29.38 -8.66 1.86
N SER A 349 -29.35 -7.99 0.70
CA SER A 349 -29.13 -6.53 0.64
C SER A 349 -30.39 -5.67 0.81
N SER A 350 -31.59 -6.25 0.90
CA SER A 350 -32.84 -5.50 1.03
C SER A 350 -33.47 -5.66 2.41
N ALA A 351 -32.91 -4.97 3.40
CA ALA A 351 -33.69 -4.43 4.51
C ALA A 351 -33.69 -2.91 4.36
N PRO A 352 -34.85 -2.24 4.50
CA PRO A 352 -35.05 -0.89 4.00
C PRO A 352 -34.13 0.11 4.70
N ALA A 353 -33.56 1.01 3.90
CA ALA A 353 -33.03 2.28 4.35
C ALA A 353 -34.17 3.08 4.99
N GLU A 354 -34.38 2.87 6.28
CA GLU A 354 -35.27 3.68 7.10
C GLU A 354 -34.55 5.03 7.35
N GLU A 355 -35.03 6.05 6.62
CA GLU A 355 -34.89 7.49 6.87
C GLU A 355 -33.53 8.00 7.37
N ALA A 356 -32.59 8.17 6.43
CA ALA A 356 -31.66 9.29 6.50
C ALA A 356 -32.41 10.58 6.10
N ALA A 357 -33.18 11.14 7.03
CA ALA A 357 -33.66 12.51 6.91
C ALA A 357 -32.44 13.46 6.83
N PRO A 358 -32.40 14.44 5.93
CA PRO A 358 -31.33 15.43 5.90
C PRO A 358 -31.41 16.29 7.16
N LEU A 359 -30.41 16.16 8.03
CA LEU A 359 -30.20 17.01 9.20
C LEU A 359 -30.00 18.47 8.74
N VAL A 360 -31.05 19.29 8.87
CA VAL A 360 -30.94 20.75 8.89
C VAL A 360 -30.21 21.12 10.18
N PRO A 361 -29.08 21.85 10.14
CA PRO A 361 -28.40 22.28 11.35
C PRO A 361 -29.32 23.22 12.17
N PRO A 362 -29.30 23.14 13.51
CA PRO A 362 -30.12 24.00 14.35
C PRO A 362 -29.76 25.46 14.09
N GLN A 363 -30.74 26.25 13.64
CA GLN A 363 -30.61 27.70 13.54
C GLN A 363 -30.39 28.24 14.96
N SER A 364 -29.19 28.77 15.19
CA SER A 364 -28.87 29.54 16.38
C SER A 364 -29.80 30.75 16.46
N THR A 365 -30.77 30.72 17.37
CA THR A 365 -31.54 31.89 17.78
C THR A 365 -30.56 32.88 18.43
N ARG A 366 -30.04 33.83 17.64
CA ARG A 366 -29.38 35.02 18.15
C ARG A 366 -30.43 35.87 18.87
N LEU A 367 -30.38 35.88 20.19
CA LEU A 367 -30.92 36.99 20.98
C LEU A 367 -29.97 38.17 20.80
N THR A 368 -30.42 39.20 20.09
CA THR A 368 -29.80 40.54 20.12
C THR A 368 -30.27 41.28 21.37
N PRO A 369 -29.44 42.20 21.93
CA PRO A 369 -29.66 42.87 23.20
C PRO A 369 -30.89 43.79 23.22
#